data_AF-G3ED74-F1
#
_entry.id   AF-G3ED74-F1
#
_cell.length_a   1.000
_cell.length_b   1.000
_cell.length_c   1.000
_cell.angle_alpha   90.00
_cell.angle_beta   90.00
_cell.angle_gamma   90.00
#
_symmetry.space_group_name_H-M   'P 1'
#
loop_
_entity.id
_entity.type
_entity.pdbx_description
1 polymer ?
#
loop_
_entity_poly.entity_id
_entity_poly.type
_entity_poly.pdbx_seq_one_letter_code
_entity_poly.pdbx_strand_id
1 'polypeptide(L)'
;FACRYHGWAYALNGDLISVTHEDDAWHGDLDKAAWGCVPVTQVENYKGFIFGSWDPTAPSFADYLGAFAWYFDVFADRFDNGLEMVGGMHKWVLGCNWKAPAEH
;
A
#
# COMPACT_ATOMS: atom_id res chain seq x y z
N PHE A 1 0.09 6.85 -13.68
CA PHE A 1 -0.16 8.07 -12.86
C PHE A 1 0.75 9.19 -13.33
N ALA A 2 0.31 10.46 -13.26
CA ALA A 2 1.13 11.59 -13.68
C ALA A 2 1.21 12.64 -12.56
N CYS A 3 2.43 13.03 -12.21
CA CYS A 3 2.70 14.10 -11.27
C CYS A 3 2.23 15.43 -11.85
N ARG A 4 1.41 16.17 -11.09
CA ARG A 4 0.86 17.46 -11.55
C ARG A 4 1.84 18.63 -11.48
N TYR A 5 3.00 18.45 -10.86
CA TYR A 5 3.98 19.54 -10.75
C TYR A 5 4.81 19.66 -12.03
N HIS A 6 5.52 18.61 -12.42
CA HIS A 6 6.44 18.62 -13.58
C HIS A 6 6.17 17.51 -14.60
N GLY A 7 5.01 16.87 -14.54
CA GLY A 7 4.57 15.93 -15.59
C GLY A 7 5.27 14.57 -15.61
N TRP A 8 6.05 14.22 -14.60
CA TRP A 8 6.63 12.87 -14.49
C TRP A 8 5.52 11.82 -14.42
N ALA A 9 5.60 10.79 -15.26
CA ALA A 9 4.61 9.74 -15.33
C ALA A 9 5.17 8.41 -14.85
N TYR A 10 4.35 7.71 -14.08
CA TYR A 10 4.66 6.45 -13.43
C TYR A 10 3.69 5.36 -13.88
N ALA A 11 4.20 4.16 -14.12
CA ALA A 11 3.39 2.98 -14.35
C ALA A 11 2.64 2.55 -13.07
N LEU A 12 1.71 1.61 -13.18
CA LEU A 12 0.91 1.12 -12.03
C LEU A 12 1.77 0.36 -11.00
N ASN A 13 2.91 -0.17 -11.41
CA ASN A 13 3.89 -0.82 -10.53
C ASN A 13 4.85 0.18 -9.85
N GLY A 14 4.73 1.48 -10.14
CA GLY A 14 5.57 2.53 -9.56
C GLY A 14 6.78 2.93 -10.40
N ASP A 15 7.07 2.26 -11.52
CA ASP A 15 8.22 2.60 -12.37
C ASP A 15 8.07 3.99 -12.99
N LEU A 16 9.14 4.78 -12.99
CA LEU A 16 9.19 6.05 -13.73
C LEU A 16 9.32 5.75 -15.23
N ILE A 17 8.27 6.05 -16.00
CA ILE A 17 8.20 5.71 -17.43
C ILE A 17 8.38 6.90 -18.35
N SER A 18 8.15 8.12 -17.86
CA SER A 18 8.30 9.34 -18.67
C SER A 18 8.65 10.56 -17.82
N VAL A 19 9.58 11.36 -18.33
CA VAL A 19 9.95 12.68 -17.78
C VAL A 19 9.72 13.74 -18.86
N THR A 20 9.04 14.82 -18.50
CA THR A 20 8.84 15.96 -19.42
C THR A 20 10.18 16.63 -19.71
N HIS A 21 10.47 16.91 -20.99
CA HIS A 21 11.74 17.48 -21.45
C HIS A 21 12.98 16.67 -21.01
N GLU A 22 12.90 15.33 -20.98
CA GLU A 22 13.99 14.44 -20.54
C GLU A 22 15.32 14.75 -21.27
N ASP A 23 15.32 14.78 -22.60
CA ASP A 23 16.55 15.01 -23.39
C ASP A 23 17.14 16.43 -23.18
N ASP A 24 16.27 17.45 -23.08
CA ASP A 24 16.68 18.86 -22.96
C ASP A 24 17.13 19.25 -21.56
N ALA A 25 16.54 18.65 -20.51
CA ALA A 25 16.80 19.02 -19.12
C ALA A 25 17.81 18.09 -18.43
N TRP A 26 17.90 16.84 -18.89
CA TRP A 26 18.74 15.80 -18.27
C TRP A 26 19.84 15.28 -19.19
N HIS A 27 19.82 15.60 -20.48
CA HIS A 27 20.90 15.32 -21.43
C HIS A 27 21.38 13.85 -21.47
N GLY A 28 20.46 12.91 -21.22
CA GLY A 28 20.75 11.47 -21.18
C GLY A 28 21.32 10.95 -19.84
N ASP A 29 21.46 11.80 -18.83
CA ASP A 29 22.05 11.44 -17.53
C ASP A 29 21.03 10.92 -16.51
N LEU A 30 19.73 10.94 -16.83
CA LEU A 30 18.67 10.47 -15.94
C LEU A 30 18.54 8.94 -15.99
N ASP A 31 18.96 8.27 -14.92
CA ASP A 31 18.60 6.86 -14.70
C ASP A 31 17.18 6.75 -14.11
N LYS A 32 16.17 6.57 -14.98
CA LYS A 32 14.78 6.42 -14.54
C LYS A 32 14.54 5.23 -13.60
N ALA A 33 15.35 4.17 -13.67
CA ALA A 33 15.18 3.01 -12.80
C ALA A 33 15.49 3.33 -11.33
N ALA A 34 16.34 4.33 -11.08
CA ALA A 34 16.66 4.81 -9.73
C ALA A 34 15.57 5.72 -9.11
N TRP A 35 14.58 6.15 -9.89
CA TRP A 35 13.59 7.18 -9.49
C TRP A 35 12.13 6.71 -9.54
N GLY A 36 11.89 5.40 -9.42
CA GLY A 36 10.56 4.84 -9.21
C GLY A 36 9.94 5.27 -7.87
N CYS A 37 8.63 5.09 -7.74
CA CYS A 37 7.94 5.24 -6.46
C CYS A 37 8.51 4.24 -5.44
N VAL A 38 8.69 4.68 -4.18
CA VAL A 38 9.12 3.78 -3.09
C VAL A 38 8.07 2.69 -2.90
N PRO A 39 8.40 1.40 -3.10
CA PRO A 39 7.43 0.33 -2.97
C PRO A 39 7.17 -0.02 -1.51
N VAL A 40 5.93 -0.43 -1.21
CA VAL A 40 5.65 -1.18 0.02
C VAL A 40 6.38 -2.51 -0.10
N THR A 41 7.30 -2.80 0.82
CA THR A 41 8.26 -3.91 0.67
C THR A 41 7.62 -5.27 0.81
N GLN A 42 6.57 -5.37 1.64
CA GLN A 42 5.78 -6.58 1.80
C GLN A 42 4.30 -6.21 1.71
N VAL A 43 3.56 -6.81 0.77
CA VAL A 43 2.12 -6.66 0.63
C VAL A 43 1.49 -8.04 0.78
N GLU A 44 0.57 -8.18 1.73
CA GLU A 44 -0.15 -9.43 1.97
C GLU A 44 -1.62 -9.26 1.61
N ASN A 45 -2.19 -10.25 0.94
CA ASN A 45 -3.64 -10.43 0.83
C ASN A 45 -4.07 -11.58 1.74
N TYR A 46 -4.64 -11.25 2.89
CA TYR A 46 -5.13 -12.23 3.85
C TYR A 46 -6.67 -12.25 3.82
N LYS A 47 -7.24 -13.28 3.18
CA LYS A 47 -8.70 -13.49 3.09
C LYS A 47 -9.47 -12.29 2.51
N GLY A 48 -8.87 -11.56 1.56
CA GLY A 48 -9.46 -10.37 0.95
C GLY A 48 -9.09 -9.04 1.64
N PHE A 49 -8.42 -9.09 2.79
CA PHE A 49 -7.87 -7.91 3.46
C PHE A 49 -6.43 -7.67 3.02
N ILE A 50 -6.14 -6.46 2.55
CA ILE A 50 -4.81 -6.09 2.06
C ILE A 50 -4.03 -5.36 3.16
N PHE A 51 -2.89 -5.91 3.55
CA PHE A 51 -1.95 -5.33 4.52
C PHE A 51 -0.62 -5.00 3.85
N GLY A 52 0.11 -4.03 4.41
CA GLY A 52 1.41 -3.61 3.89
C GLY A 52 2.40 -3.31 5.00
N SER A 53 3.66 -3.67 4.80
CA SER A 53 4.81 -3.30 5.62
C SER A 53 5.87 -2.61 4.78
N TRP A 54 6.53 -1.62 5.37
CA TRP A 54 7.71 -0.95 4.79
C TRP A 54 9.02 -1.57 5.29
N ASP A 55 8.98 -2.39 6.34
CA ASP A 55 10.14 -3.08 6.86
C ASP A 55 10.32 -4.41 6.10
N PRO A 56 11.36 -4.54 5.25
CA PRO A 56 11.61 -5.77 4.49
C PRO A 56 12.03 -6.94 5.38
N THR A 57 12.43 -6.67 6.62
CA THR A 57 12.86 -7.69 7.60
C THR A 57 11.74 -8.11 8.54
N ALA A 58 10.54 -7.53 8.40
CA ALA A 58 9.37 -7.93 9.16
C ALA A 58 9.05 -9.42 8.94
N PRO A 59 8.50 -10.11 9.97
CA PRO A 59 8.00 -11.46 9.80
C PRO A 59 6.84 -11.49 8.79
N SER A 60 6.50 -12.68 8.29
CA SER A 60 5.32 -12.84 7.44
C SER A 60 4.06 -12.33 8.15
N PHE A 61 3.05 -11.90 7.41
CA PHE A 61 1.80 -11.43 8.03
C PHE A 61 1.15 -12.50 8.91
N ALA A 62 1.19 -13.78 8.50
CA ALA A 62 0.68 -14.89 9.28
C ALA A 62 1.46 -15.07 10.60
N ASP A 63 2.79 -14.95 10.57
CA ASP A 63 3.62 -15.02 11.78
C ASP A 63 3.39 -13.81 12.70
N TYR A 64 3.18 -12.62 12.12
CA TYR A 64 2.81 -11.41 12.87
C TYR A 64 1.48 -11.57 13.61
N LEU A 65 0.45 -12.14 12.95
CA LEU A 65 -0.82 -12.45 13.61
C LEU A 65 -0.65 -13.52 14.68
N GLY A 66 0.18 -14.52 14.42
CA GLY A 66 0.39 -15.65 15.32
C GLY A 66 -0.93 -16.32 15.71
N ALA A 67 -1.14 -16.52 17.01
CA ALA A 67 -2.37 -17.15 17.51
C ALA A 67 -3.64 -16.33 17.25
N PHE A 68 -3.53 -15.02 16.96
CA PHE A 68 -4.68 -14.19 16.64
C PHE A 68 -5.30 -14.53 15.28
N ALA A 69 -4.54 -15.15 14.37
CA ALA A 69 -5.01 -15.57 13.05
C ALA A 69 -6.30 -16.39 13.13
N TRP A 70 -6.38 -17.31 14.09
CA TRP A 70 -7.59 -18.12 14.31
C TRP A 70 -8.83 -17.26 14.60
N TYR A 71 -8.70 -16.24 15.44
CA TYR A 71 -9.81 -15.34 15.78
C TYR A 71 -10.19 -14.45 14.59
N PHE A 72 -9.20 -14.04 13.81
CA PHE A 72 -9.44 -13.28 12.59
C PHE A 72 -10.21 -14.12 11.55
N ASP A 73 -9.82 -15.38 11.36
CA ASP A 73 -10.45 -16.31 10.41
C ASP A 73 -11.92 -16.59 10.75
N VAL A 74 -12.29 -16.65 12.03
CA VAL A 74 -13.69 -16.79 12.47
C VAL A 74 -14.60 -15.70 11.88
N PHE A 75 -14.05 -14.50 11.64
CA PHE A 75 -14.75 -13.41 10.99
C PHE A 75 -14.52 -13.39 9.47
N ALA A 76 -13.25 -13.39 9.06
CA ALA A 76 -12.83 -13.12 7.68
C ALA A 76 -13.12 -14.27 6.72
N ASP A 77 -13.13 -15.52 7.20
CA ASP A 77 -13.29 -16.75 6.41
C ASP A 77 -14.61 -17.46 6.71
N ARG A 78 -15.62 -16.71 7.16
CA ARG A 78 -16.89 -17.25 7.65
C ARG A 78 -17.79 -17.84 6.55
N PHE A 79 -17.64 -17.38 5.31
CA PHE A 79 -18.50 -17.75 4.18
C PHE A 79 -17.67 -18.30 3.03
N ASP A 80 -18.17 -19.32 2.33
CA ASP A 80 -17.46 -19.98 1.23
C ASP A 80 -17.06 -19.03 0.09
N ASN A 81 -17.81 -17.95 -0.09
CA ASN A 81 -17.55 -16.91 -1.10
C ASN A 81 -16.77 -15.69 -0.55
N GLY A 82 -16.31 -15.75 0.69
CA GLY A 82 -15.55 -14.68 1.35
C GLY A 82 -16.39 -13.45 1.70
N LEU A 83 -15.67 -12.35 1.97
CA LEU A 83 -16.24 -11.04 2.29
C LEU A 83 -15.93 -10.04 1.18
N GLU A 84 -16.83 -9.09 0.98
CA GLU A 84 -16.58 -7.91 0.15
C GLU A 84 -16.70 -6.62 0.97
N MET A 85 -15.88 -5.64 0.64
CA MET A 85 -16.02 -4.29 1.17
C MET A 85 -17.09 -3.57 0.34
N VAL A 86 -18.23 -3.26 0.97
CA VAL A 86 -19.27 -2.44 0.36
C VAL A 86 -18.73 -1.03 0.16
N GLY A 87 -18.78 -0.54 -1.07
CA GLY A 87 -18.19 0.74 -1.44
C GLY A 87 -18.70 1.93 -0.62
N GLY A 88 -17.84 2.94 -0.49
CA GLY A 88 -18.09 4.13 0.33
C GLY A 88 -17.35 4.03 1.66
N MET A 89 -16.37 4.91 1.85
CA MET A 89 -15.64 5.01 3.12
C MET A 89 -15.99 6.31 3.80
N HIS A 90 -16.53 6.23 5.02
CA HIS A 90 -16.70 7.40 5.85
C HIS A 90 -15.32 7.87 6.35
N LYS A 91 -15.02 9.16 6.16
CA LYS A 91 -13.77 9.77 6.59
C LYS A 91 -14.08 11.04 7.38
N TRP A 92 -13.56 11.12 8.59
CA TRP A 92 -13.64 12.30 9.46
C TRP A 92 -12.36 12.45 10.27
N VAL A 93 -12.13 13.66 10.81
CA VAL A 93 -10.99 13.95 11.69
C VAL A 93 -11.48 13.96 13.12
N LEU A 94 -10.81 13.19 13.98
CA LEU A 94 -11.04 13.19 15.42
C LEU A 94 -9.83 13.80 16.14
N GLY A 95 -10.07 14.76 17.03
CA GLY A 95 -9.04 15.48 17.77
C GLY A 95 -8.46 14.69 18.95
N CYS A 96 -8.05 13.43 18.73
CA CYS A 96 -7.46 12.59 19.77
C CYS A 96 -6.28 11.77 19.23
N ASN A 97 -5.55 11.10 20.12
CA ASN A 97 -4.53 10.14 19.69
C ASN A 97 -5.19 8.88 19.11
N TRP A 98 -4.58 8.28 18.08
CA TRP A 98 -5.10 7.07 17.43
C TRP A 98 -5.19 5.85 18.37
N LYS A 99 -4.41 5.82 19.46
CA LYS A 99 -4.46 4.74 20.45
C LYS A 99 -5.78 4.69 21.21
N ALA A 100 -6.44 5.83 21.42
CA ALA A 100 -7.70 5.89 22.17
C ALA A 100 -8.81 5.03 21.51
N PRO A 101 -9.18 5.20 20.22
CA PRO A 101 -10.16 4.31 19.60
C PRO A 101 -9.68 2.87 19.37
N ALA A 102 -8.37 2.58 19.52
CA ALA A 102 -7.84 1.22 19.33
C ALA A 102 -7.92 0.36 20.61
N GLU A 103 -8.00 0.98 21.80
CA GLU A 103 -8.10 0.28 23.09
C GLU A 103 -9.53 0.17 23.66
N HIS A 104 -10.50 0.84 23.03
CA HIS A 104 -11.92 0.84 23.39
C HIS A 104 -12.72 -0.20 22.61
#